data_AF-A0A132ACL3-F1
#
_entry.id   AF-A0A132ACL3-F1
#
_cell.length_a   1.000
_cell.length_b   1.000
_cell.length_c   1.000
_cell.angle_alpha   90.00
_cell.angle_beta   90.00
_cell.angle_gamma   90.00
#
_symmetry.space_group_name_H-M   'P 1'
#
loop_
_entity.id
_entity.type
_entity.pdbx_description
1 polymer ?
#
loop_
_entity_poly.entity_id
_entity_poly.type
_entity_poly.pdbx_seq_one_letter_code
_entity_poly.pdbx_strand_id
1 'polypeptide(L)'
;MKMDARISLVIGLFLLAESAYTQPANQNHPTLRGLTSLRSPFVEKDIDGKLKGYFVDLLDELASVGHFNYTLTDSASQDNPNDGFQNRPTGLINDVYRNRADFAIADYLYRSVNTQRYVDFSESYLESNLSALLSKERLMLYNIKTIDDLLERQPKPPSMIPMNEVLKQQQNPPEEVMALGTIRQIYRDLSVGTDPLSRRIYEQLHNNPVNMADNRQIGIERALNTPYAFIQVNLSVIAMPMNHID
;
A
#
# COMPACT_ATOMS: atom_id res chain seq x y z
N MET A 1 46.87 35.38 35.66
CA MET A 1 45.48 35.08 35.30
C MET A 1 45.32 35.24 33.79
N LYS A 2 45.50 34.15 33.04
CA LYS A 2 45.14 34.02 31.62
C LYS A 2 44.67 32.59 31.45
N MET A 3 43.41 32.43 31.08
CA MET A 3 42.70 31.16 30.98
C MET A 3 42.51 30.92 29.48
N ASP A 4 43.33 30.02 28.91
CA ASP A 4 43.21 29.62 27.50
C ASP A 4 42.16 28.52 27.39
N ALA A 5 40.93 28.91 27.04
CA ALA A 5 39.87 27.99 26.68
C ALA A 5 40.02 27.57 25.21
N ARG A 6 40.64 26.41 24.97
CA ARG A 6 40.53 25.72 23.68
C ARG A 6 39.24 24.92 23.64
N ILE A 7 38.20 25.52 23.09
CA ILE A 7 36.95 24.82 22.74
C ILE A 7 37.24 23.97 21.50
N SER A 8 37.47 22.66 21.71
CA SER A 8 37.46 21.70 20.61
C SER A 8 36.01 21.39 20.25
N LEU A 9 35.59 21.88 19.08
CA LEU A 9 34.33 21.53 18.43
C LEU A 9 34.46 20.10 17.88
N VAL A 10 34.04 19.09 18.65
CA VAL A 10 33.88 17.73 18.14
C VAL A 10 32.54 17.68 17.38
N ILE A 11 32.62 17.79 16.06
CA ILE A 11 31.51 17.48 15.16
C ILE A 11 31.34 15.95 15.21
N GLY A 12 30.40 15.50 16.05
CA GLY A 12 29.96 14.11 16.08
C GLY A 12 29.24 13.80 14.78
N LEU A 13 29.95 13.22 13.82
CA LEU A 13 29.37 12.60 12.64
C LEU A 13 28.62 11.34 13.09
N PHE A 14 27.33 11.45 13.39
CA PHE A 14 26.46 10.30 13.55
C PHE A 14 26.30 9.65 12.16
N LEU A 15 27.15 8.67 11.85
CA LEU A 15 26.88 7.71 10.80
C LEU A 15 25.72 6.84 11.28
N LEU A 16 24.49 7.23 10.93
CA LEU A 16 23.39 6.26 10.85
C LEU A 16 23.81 5.28 9.76
N ALA A 17 24.19 4.07 10.15
CA ALA A 17 24.37 2.97 9.22
C ALA A 17 22.99 2.66 8.64
N GLU A 18 22.63 3.33 7.55
CA GLU A 18 21.52 2.91 6.72
C GLU A 18 21.84 1.50 6.23
N SER A 19 20.94 0.57 6.55
CA SER A 19 20.95 -0.80 6.05
C SER A 19 20.73 -0.77 4.53
N ALA A 20 21.80 -0.58 3.78
CA ALA A 20 21.80 -0.68 2.33
C ALA A 20 22.09 -2.12 1.93
N TYR A 21 21.27 -2.68 1.05
CA TYR A 21 21.64 -3.88 0.31
C TYR A 21 22.45 -3.47 -0.91
N THR A 22 23.59 -4.12 -1.12
CA THR A 22 24.47 -3.89 -2.27
C THR A 22 24.77 -5.23 -2.90
N GLN A 23 24.37 -5.40 -4.16
CA GLN A 23 24.77 -6.55 -4.96
C GLN A 23 26.30 -6.53 -5.15
N PRO A 24 27.00 -7.68 -5.19
CA PRO A 24 28.43 -7.72 -5.51
C PRO A 24 28.71 -7.01 -6.84
N ALA A 25 29.46 -5.91 -6.79
CA ALA A 25 29.61 -5.00 -7.92
C ALA A 25 30.46 -5.62 -9.05
N ASN A 26 29.87 -5.75 -10.24
CA ASN A 26 30.63 -5.94 -11.47
C ASN A 26 31.16 -4.57 -11.94
N GLN A 27 32.49 -4.41 -11.98
CA GLN A 27 33.13 -3.12 -12.31
C GLN A 27 32.80 -2.58 -13.70
N ASN A 28 32.28 -3.43 -14.60
CA ASN A 28 31.92 -3.03 -15.96
C ASN A 28 30.46 -2.58 -16.10
N HIS A 29 29.65 -2.68 -15.04
CA HIS A 29 28.22 -2.37 -15.07
C HIS A 29 27.92 -1.07 -14.31
N PRO A 30 27.00 -0.22 -14.80
CA PRO A 30 26.58 0.97 -14.07
C PRO A 30 25.86 0.58 -12.77
N THR A 31 26.07 1.33 -11.69
CA THR A 31 25.39 1.12 -10.40
C THR A 31 24.23 2.08 -10.24
N LEU A 32 23.01 1.56 -10.08
CA LEU A 32 21.79 2.32 -9.89
C LEU A 32 21.41 2.42 -8.40
N ARG A 33 20.96 3.60 -7.99
CA ARG A 33 20.49 3.89 -6.62
C ARG A 33 18.99 3.62 -6.53
N GLY A 34 18.60 2.58 -5.81
CA GLY A 34 17.22 2.20 -5.58
C GLY A 34 16.72 2.58 -4.20
N LEU A 35 15.44 2.95 -4.11
CA LEU A 35 14.72 3.09 -2.85
C LEU A 35 13.60 2.06 -2.72
N THR A 36 13.34 1.64 -1.48
CA THR A 36 12.20 0.78 -1.14
C THR A 36 11.59 1.14 0.21
N SER A 37 10.60 0.38 0.64
CA SER A 37 9.91 0.52 1.92
C SER A 37 9.65 -0.86 2.50
N LEU A 38 9.93 -1.05 3.79
CA LEU A 38 9.78 -2.35 4.44
C LEU A 38 8.31 -2.77 4.50
N ARG A 39 8.00 -3.88 3.83
CA ARG A 39 6.70 -4.53 3.86
C ARG A 39 6.85 -6.01 3.54
N SER A 40 6.52 -6.86 4.50
CA SER A 40 6.46 -8.31 4.28
C SER A 40 5.37 -8.69 3.27
N PRO A 41 5.59 -9.66 2.37
CA PRO A 41 6.84 -10.42 2.12
C PRO A 41 7.75 -9.79 1.05
N PHE A 42 7.51 -8.54 0.68
CA PHE A 42 8.14 -7.88 -0.47
C PHE A 42 9.56 -7.40 -0.17
N VAL A 43 9.73 -6.69 0.95
CA VAL A 43 11.03 -6.32 1.50
C VAL A 43 10.99 -6.38 3.01
N GLU A 44 11.94 -7.09 3.60
CA GLU A 44 12.17 -7.19 5.04
C GLU A 44 13.65 -7.07 5.34
N LYS A 45 13.99 -6.78 6.59
CA LYS A 45 15.36 -6.92 7.09
C LYS A 45 15.53 -8.29 7.73
N ASP A 46 16.62 -8.98 7.43
CA ASP A 46 17.04 -10.16 8.17
C ASP A 46 17.65 -9.80 9.53
N ILE A 47 18.16 -10.79 10.25
CA ILE A 47 18.75 -10.59 11.59
C ILE A 47 20.01 -9.72 11.57
N ASP A 48 20.71 -9.68 10.43
CA ASP A 48 21.91 -8.87 10.21
C ASP A 48 21.57 -7.49 9.64
N GLY A 49 20.28 -7.19 9.47
CA GLY A 49 19.78 -5.93 8.90
C GLY A 49 19.84 -5.87 7.37
N LYS A 50 20.19 -6.94 6.67
CA LYS A 50 20.21 -6.98 5.20
C LYS A 50 18.80 -7.08 4.66
N LEU A 51 18.54 -6.38 3.56
CA LEU A 51 17.26 -6.48 2.87
C LEU A 51 17.14 -7.83 2.18
N LYS A 52 15.96 -8.44 2.31
CA LYS A 52 15.53 -9.68 1.64
C LYS A 52 14.06 -9.58 1.25
N GLY A 53 13.60 -10.48 0.39
CA GLY A 53 12.20 -10.60 0.01
C GLY A 53 12.01 -10.49 -1.50
N TYR A 54 10.75 -10.59 -1.94
CA TYR A 54 10.40 -10.69 -3.36
C TYR A 54 11.02 -9.59 -4.25
N PHE A 55 11.10 -8.34 -3.78
CA PHE A 55 11.70 -7.26 -4.58
C PHE A 55 13.21 -7.28 -4.62
N VAL A 56 13.86 -7.87 -3.62
CA VAL A 56 15.31 -8.08 -3.67
C VAL A 56 15.62 -9.15 -4.72
N ASP A 57 14.91 -10.28 -4.66
CA ASP A 57 15.06 -11.38 -5.62
C ASP A 57 14.75 -10.92 -7.06
N LEU A 58 13.68 -10.14 -7.25
CA LEU A 58 13.33 -9.58 -8.56
C LEU A 58 14.40 -8.63 -9.09
N LEU A 59 14.96 -7.77 -8.24
CA LEU A 59 16.01 -6.85 -8.66
C LEU A 59 17.31 -7.57 -9.01
N ASP A 60 17.67 -8.61 -8.27
CA ASP A 60 18.85 -9.44 -8.59
C ASP A 60 18.70 -10.08 -9.98
N GLU A 61 17.51 -10.59 -10.33
CA GLU A 61 17.21 -11.11 -11.67
C GLU A 61 17.24 -10.00 -12.74
N LEU A 62 16.62 -8.85 -12.48
CA LEU A 62 16.64 -7.72 -13.42
C LEU A 62 18.05 -7.17 -13.64
N ALA A 63 18.88 -7.10 -12.60
CA ALA A 63 20.26 -6.66 -12.67
C ALA A 63 21.13 -7.63 -13.48
N SER A 64 20.88 -8.93 -13.32
CA SER A 64 21.53 -9.99 -14.10
C SER A 64 21.23 -9.84 -15.61
N VAL A 65 19.94 -9.73 -15.97
CA VAL A 65 19.48 -9.61 -17.36
C VAL A 65 19.82 -8.24 -17.97
N GLY A 66 19.66 -7.17 -17.20
CA GLY A 66 19.86 -5.79 -17.63
C GLY A 66 21.31 -5.31 -17.57
N HIS A 67 22.23 -6.15 -17.07
CA HIS A 67 23.65 -5.85 -16.94
C HIS A 67 23.94 -4.53 -16.18
N PHE A 68 23.29 -4.36 -15.03
CA PHE A 68 23.55 -3.26 -14.09
C PHE A 68 23.86 -3.82 -12.70
N ASN A 69 24.43 -2.98 -11.83
CA ASN A 69 24.49 -3.22 -10.39
C ASN A 69 23.47 -2.30 -9.71
N TYR A 70 23.10 -2.58 -8.47
CA TYR A 70 22.28 -1.64 -7.69
C TYR A 70 22.64 -1.60 -6.20
N THR A 71 22.30 -0.48 -5.58
CA THR A 71 22.17 -0.34 -4.13
C THR A 71 20.71 -0.11 -3.80
N LEU A 72 20.17 -0.79 -2.80
CA LEU A 72 18.80 -0.62 -2.35
C LEU A 72 18.77 -0.15 -0.90
N THR A 73 18.13 0.99 -0.64
CA THR A 73 17.93 1.51 0.70
C THR A 73 16.46 1.62 1.05
N ASP A 74 16.15 1.30 2.30
CA ASP A 74 14.85 1.56 2.90
C ASP A 74 14.70 3.07 3.13
N SER A 75 13.79 3.71 2.39
CA SER A 75 13.48 5.11 2.58
C SER A 75 12.66 5.26 3.85
N ALA A 76 13.34 5.60 4.95
CA ALA A 76 12.71 6.09 6.17
C ALA A 76 12.09 7.50 5.99
N SER A 77 12.01 8.02 4.77
CA SER A 77 11.64 9.41 4.47
C SER A 77 10.20 9.69 4.88
N GLN A 78 10.10 10.32 6.05
CA GLN A 78 8.94 10.98 6.60
C GLN A 78 8.59 12.19 5.75
N ASP A 79 7.73 12.03 4.75
CA ASP A 79 7.07 13.21 4.22
C ASP A 79 6.14 13.78 5.28
N ASN A 80 6.37 15.05 5.62
CA ASN A 80 5.51 15.80 6.52
C ASN A 80 4.17 16.02 5.80
N PRO A 81 3.04 15.45 6.28
CA PRO A 81 1.74 15.59 5.64
C PRO A 81 1.25 17.05 5.54
N ASN A 82 1.97 18.00 6.15
CA ASN A 82 1.69 19.44 6.17
C ASN A 82 2.49 20.27 5.15
N ASP A 83 3.24 19.69 4.20
CA ASP A 83 3.81 20.52 3.12
C ASP A 83 2.67 21.10 2.26
N GLY A 84 2.57 22.43 2.21
CA GLY A 84 1.47 23.18 1.58
C GLY A 84 1.33 22.98 0.06
N PHE A 85 2.20 22.17 -0.53
CA PHE A 85 2.12 21.72 -1.92
C PHE A 85 1.35 20.39 -2.03
N GLN A 86 0.03 20.41 -1.84
CA GLN A 86 -0.86 19.24 -2.02
C GLN A 86 -0.84 18.60 -3.42
N ASN A 87 -0.07 19.18 -4.36
CA ASN A 87 0.07 18.70 -5.74
C ASN A 87 1.37 17.93 -6.01
N ARG A 88 2.27 17.70 -5.04
CA ARG A 88 3.48 16.90 -5.28
C ARG A 88 3.30 15.46 -4.78
N PRO A 89 3.85 14.45 -5.48
CA PRO A 89 3.90 13.10 -4.95
C PRO A 89 4.78 13.11 -3.71
N THR A 90 4.44 12.25 -2.75
CA THR A 90 5.19 12.05 -1.51
C THR A 90 5.93 10.70 -1.53
N GLY A 91 6.83 10.49 -0.57
CA GLY A 91 7.60 9.28 -0.35
C GLY A 91 8.54 8.96 -1.51
N LEU A 92 8.64 7.67 -1.82
CA LEU A 92 9.54 7.12 -2.83
C LEU A 92 9.49 7.82 -4.19
N ILE A 93 8.29 8.21 -4.65
CA ILE A 93 8.10 8.88 -5.95
C ILE A 93 8.74 10.28 -5.94
N ASN A 94 8.63 11.01 -4.83
CA ASN A 94 9.24 12.33 -4.67
C ASN A 94 10.76 12.24 -4.71
N ASP A 95 11.32 11.22 -4.07
CA ASP A 95 12.78 11.05 -4.00
C ASP A 95 13.38 10.68 -5.37
N VAL A 96 12.69 9.86 -6.16
CA VAL A 96 13.07 9.61 -7.57
C VAL A 96 12.94 10.89 -8.40
N TYR A 97 11.81 11.60 -8.31
CA TYR A 97 11.61 12.87 -9.03
C TYR A 97 12.68 13.93 -8.69
N ARG A 98 13.16 13.96 -7.45
CA ARG A 98 14.23 14.86 -6.98
C ARG A 98 15.64 14.34 -7.27
N ASN A 99 15.79 13.27 -8.04
CA ASN A 99 17.06 12.63 -8.39
C ASN A 99 17.88 12.16 -7.17
N ARG A 100 17.21 11.88 -6.05
CA ARG A 100 17.83 11.27 -4.86
C ARG A 100 18.01 9.76 -5.02
N ALA A 101 17.27 9.17 -5.95
CA ALA A 101 17.40 7.79 -6.39
C ALA A 101 17.14 7.71 -7.89
N ASP A 102 17.66 6.66 -8.52
CA ASP A 102 17.49 6.36 -9.93
C ASP A 102 16.23 5.53 -10.17
N PHE A 103 15.80 4.73 -9.19
CA PHE A 103 14.54 4.01 -9.22
C PHE A 103 13.94 3.83 -7.82
N ALA A 104 12.66 3.47 -7.77
CA ALA A 104 11.99 3.03 -6.56
C ALA A 104 11.23 1.72 -6.84
N ILE A 105 11.26 0.82 -5.86
CA ILE A 105 10.48 -0.42 -5.90
C ILE A 105 9.71 -0.58 -4.58
N ALA A 106 8.40 -0.60 -4.70
CA ALA A 106 7.50 -0.96 -3.61
C ALA A 106 6.15 -1.40 -4.21
N ASP A 107 5.40 -2.12 -3.40
CA ASP A 107 4.15 -2.80 -3.71
C ASP A 107 2.92 -1.91 -3.51
N TYR A 108 3.13 -0.62 -3.24
CA TYR A 108 2.10 0.40 -3.20
C TYR A 108 2.41 1.57 -4.16
N LEU A 109 3.43 1.46 -5.00
CA LEU A 109 3.71 2.46 -6.03
C LEU A 109 2.60 2.43 -7.07
N TYR A 110 1.58 3.24 -6.85
CA TYR A 110 0.40 3.27 -7.71
C TYR A 110 0.63 4.18 -8.93
N ARG A 111 0.40 3.60 -10.11
CA ARG A 111 0.38 4.31 -11.39
C ARG A 111 -0.93 5.08 -11.51
N SER A 112 -0.93 6.33 -11.04
CA SER A 112 -2.04 7.28 -11.24
C SER A 112 -1.66 8.31 -12.31
N VAL A 113 -2.68 8.93 -12.91
CA VAL A 113 -2.50 10.08 -13.82
C VAL A 113 -1.71 11.22 -13.14
N ASN A 114 -1.75 11.34 -11.82
CA ASN A 114 -0.96 12.34 -11.10
C ASN A 114 0.51 11.91 -10.97
N THR A 115 0.78 10.67 -10.56
CA THR A 115 2.15 10.18 -10.32
C THR A 115 2.95 10.04 -11.63
N GLN A 116 2.30 9.70 -12.73
CA GLN A 116 2.92 9.62 -14.07
C GLN A 116 3.45 10.95 -14.62
N ARG A 117 3.07 12.10 -14.02
CA ARG A 117 3.62 13.41 -14.41
C ARG A 117 5.00 13.67 -13.81
N TYR A 118 5.43 12.86 -12.84
CA TYR A 118 6.65 13.08 -12.07
C TYR A 118 7.70 12.00 -12.32
N VAL A 119 7.28 10.76 -12.58
CA VAL A 119 8.19 9.64 -12.82
C VAL A 119 7.63 8.72 -13.90
N ASP A 120 8.53 8.05 -14.60
CA ASP A 120 8.18 6.94 -15.48
C ASP A 120 8.03 5.65 -14.67
N PHE A 121 7.08 4.82 -15.07
CA PHE A 121 6.82 3.52 -14.45
C PHE A 121 7.11 2.42 -15.45
N SER A 122 7.75 1.33 -15.01
CA SER A 122 7.86 0.10 -15.79
C SER A 122 6.50 -0.54 -16.02
N GLU A 123 6.43 -1.49 -16.94
CA GLU A 123 5.28 -2.41 -17.01
C GLU A 123 5.06 -3.11 -15.65
N SER A 124 3.80 -3.43 -15.36
CA SER A 124 3.45 -4.07 -14.09
C SER A 124 3.95 -5.52 -14.06
N TYR A 125 4.61 -5.89 -12.97
CA TYR A 125 5.05 -7.26 -12.69
C TYR A 125 4.17 -7.94 -11.60
N LEU A 126 3.25 -7.18 -11.00
CA LEU A 126 2.22 -7.68 -10.09
C LEU A 126 0.82 -7.33 -10.61
N GLU A 127 -0.11 -8.26 -10.42
CA GLU A 127 -1.54 -8.02 -10.58
C GLU A 127 -2.12 -7.63 -9.23
N SER A 128 -3.00 -6.64 -9.24
CA SER A 128 -3.66 -6.14 -8.04
C SER A 128 -5.16 -6.25 -8.19
N ASN A 129 -5.82 -6.87 -7.22
CA ASN A 129 -7.26 -7.08 -7.22
C ASN A 129 -7.86 -6.51 -5.95
N LEU A 130 -9.04 -5.91 -6.07
CA LEU A 130 -9.79 -5.48 -4.90
C LEU A 130 -10.36 -6.71 -4.17
N SER A 131 -10.27 -6.70 -2.84
CA SER A 131 -10.74 -7.80 -1.99
C SER A 131 -11.34 -7.27 -0.70
N ALA A 132 -12.20 -8.07 -0.07
CA ALA A 132 -12.74 -7.79 1.25
C ALA A 132 -12.14 -8.77 2.27
N LEU A 133 -11.56 -8.24 3.35
CA LEU A 133 -11.13 -9.01 4.50
C LEU A 133 -12.20 -8.93 5.59
N LEU A 134 -12.62 -10.09 6.08
CA LEU A 134 -13.62 -10.26 7.14
C LEU A 134 -13.35 -11.56 7.90
N SER A 135 -13.84 -11.67 9.13
CA SER A 135 -13.67 -12.89 9.91
C SER A 135 -14.41 -14.09 9.29
N LYS A 136 -13.84 -15.30 9.44
CA LYS A 136 -14.43 -16.54 8.94
C LYS A 136 -15.82 -16.81 9.52
N GLU A 137 -16.00 -16.49 10.80
CA GLU A 137 -17.28 -16.62 11.49
C GLU A 137 -18.37 -15.78 10.82
N ARG A 138 -18.04 -14.54 10.43
CA ARG A 138 -18.97 -13.64 9.72
C ARG A 138 -19.27 -14.12 8.31
N LEU A 139 -18.26 -14.59 7.58
CA LEU A 139 -18.47 -15.20 6.25
C LEU A 139 -19.51 -16.34 6.32
N MET A 140 -19.42 -17.19 7.34
CA MET A 140 -20.36 -18.30 7.53
C MET A 140 -21.73 -17.85 8.04
N LEU A 141 -21.77 -17.02 9.09
CA LEU A 141 -22.99 -16.51 9.71
C LEU A 141 -23.86 -15.78 8.69
N TYR A 142 -23.23 -14.97 7.85
CA TYR A 142 -23.90 -14.16 6.84
C TYR A 142 -23.83 -14.78 5.44
N ASN A 143 -23.34 -16.02 5.26
CA ASN A 143 -23.24 -16.67 3.95
C ASN A 143 -22.72 -15.73 2.84
N ILE A 144 -21.71 -14.92 3.15
CA ILE A 144 -21.11 -13.95 2.22
C ILE A 144 -20.13 -14.70 1.33
N LYS A 145 -20.30 -14.63 0.01
CA LYS A 145 -19.42 -15.28 -0.97
C LYS A 145 -18.74 -14.27 -1.88
N THR A 146 -19.39 -13.12 -2.10
CA THR A 146 -18.94 -12.06 -2.99
C THR A 146 -18.98 -10.70 -2.30
N ILE A 147 -18.32 -9.71 -2.91
CA ILE A 147 -18.44 -8.32 -2.45
C ILE A 147 -19.88 -7.81 -2.69
N ASP A 148 -20.57 -8.27 -3.74
CA ASP A 148 -21.97 -7.93 -3.95
C ASP A 148 -22.86 -8.38 -2.78
N ASP A 149 -22.68 -9.60 -2.27
CA ASP A 149 -23.43 -10.10 -1.11
C ASP A 149 -23.22 -9.21 0.13
N LEU A 150 -22.00 -8.67 0.28
CA LEU A 150 -21.65 -7.74 1.36
C LEU A 150 -22.34 -6.38 1.20
N LEU A 151 -22.42 -5.87 -0.02
CA LEU A 151 -23.03 -4.57 -0.33
C LEU A 151 -24.56 -4.62 -0.25
N GLU A 152 -25.19 -5.75 -0.58
CA GLU A 152 -26.65 -5.92 -0.55
C GLU A 152 -27.22 -6.03 0.87
N ARG A 153 -26.39 -6.42 1.84
CA ARG A 153 -26.79 -6.58 3.25
C ARG A 153 -26.80 -5.29 4.06
N GLN A 154 -26.28 -4.20 3.50
CA GLN A 154 -26.33 -2.92 4.19
C GLN A 154 -27.78 -2.41 4.24
N PRO A 155 -28.23 -1.85 5.37
CA PRO A 155 -29.59 -1.34 5.48
C PRO A 155 -29.84 -0.32 4.37
N LYS A 156 -30.82 -0.61 3.52
CA LYS A 156 -31.30 0.36 2.52
C LYS A 156 -31.78 1.60 3.28
N PRO A 157 -31.54 2.82 2.75
CA PRO A 157 -32.06 4.02 3.37
C PRO A 157 -33.59 3.87 3.56
N PRO A 158 -34.18 4.40 4.66
CA PRO A 158 -35.59 4.20 4.98
C PRO A 158 -36.56 4.57 3.85
N SER A 159 -36.15 5.48 2.97
CA SER A 159 -36.88 5.91 1.78
C SER A 159 -37.04 4.84 0.69
N MET A 160 -36.34 3.71 0.78
CA MET A 160 -36.37 2.62 -0.19
C MET A 160 -36.91 1.29 0.36
N ILE A 161 -37.38 1.27 1.62
CA ILE A 161 -37.92 0.06 2.25
C ILE A 161 -39.45 0.04 1.99
N PRO A 162 -39.99 -0.96 1.28
CA PRO A 162 -41.43 -1.15 1.17
C PRO A 162 -42.05 -1.29 2.57
N MET A 163 -43.19 -0.65 2.84
CA MET A 163 -43.86 -0.63 4.15
C MET A 163 -44.05 -2.03 4.78
N ASN A 164 -44.14 -3.05 3.92
CA ASN A 164 -44.34 -4.45 4.29
C ASN A 164 -43.08 -5.09 4.92
N GLU A 165 -41.88 -4.58 4.61
CA GLU A 165 -40.60 -5.04 5.18
C GLU A 165 -40.30 -4.38 6.52
N VAL A 166 -40.76 -3.13 6.72
CA VAL A 166 -40.65 -2.40 8.01
C VAL A 166 -41.30 -3.18 9.15
N LEU A 167 -42.43 -3.84 8.88
CA LEU A 167 -43.15 -4.67 9.85
C LEU A 167 -42.43 -5.98 10.19
N LYS A 168 -41.64 -6.53 9.26
CA LYS A 168 -40.84 -7.74 9.49
C LYS A 168 -39.57 -7.45 10.29
N GLN A 169 -38.99 -6.26 10.12
CA GLN A 169 -37.79 -5.83 10.86
C GLN A 169 -38.07 -5.59 12.35
N GLN A 170 -39.33 -5.33 12.76
CA GLN A 170 -39.70 -5.14 14.17
C GLN A 170 -39.80 -6.45 14.97
N GLN A 171 -39.75 -7.62 14.33
CA GLN A 171 -39.91 -8.92 15.00
C GLN A 171 -38.60 -9.68 15.23
N ASN A 172 -37.49 -9.23 14.63
CA ASN A 172 -36.17 -9.84 14.83
C ASN A 172 -35.26 -8.87 15.59
N PRO A 173 -34.34 -9.35 16.46
CA PRO A 173 -33.33 -8.50 17.06
C PRO A 173 -32.54 -7.76 15.96
N PRO A 174 -32.04 -6.53 16.22
CA PRO A 174 -31.33 -5.77 15.20
C PRO A 174 -30.16 -6.60 14.69
N GLU A 175 -30.24 -6.99 13.42
CA GLU A 175 -29.17 -7.71 12.75
C GLU A 175 -27.92 -6.81 12.83
N GLU A 176 -26.84 -7.34 13.42
CA GLU A 176 -25.60 -6.56 13.59
C GLU A 176 -25.09 -6.15 12.20
N VAL A 177 -25.24 -4.86 11.88
CA VAL A 177 -24.91 -4.32 10.54
C VAL A 177 -23.40 -4.34 10.38
N MET A 178 -22.92 -5.05 9.37
CA MET A 178 -21.49 -5.13 9.06
C MET A 178 -21.02 -3.82 8.43
N ALA A 179 -20.24 -3.01 9.13
CA ALA A 179 -19.63 -1.81 8.58
C ALA A 179 -18.65 -2.16 7.44
N LEU A 180 -18.66 -1.35 6.38
CA LEU A 180 -17.69 -1.41 5.29
C LEU A 180 -16.67 -0.29 5.46
N GLY A 181 -15.38 -0.59 5.33
CA GLY A 181 -14.35 0.44 5.38
C GLY A 181 -13.08 0.10 4.60
N THR A 182 -12.25 1.12 4.40
CA THR A 182 -10.97 1.01 3.68
C THR A 182 -10.01 2.11 4.15
N ILE A 183 -8.80 2.17 3.57
CA ILE A 183 -7.84 3.25 3.79
C ILE A 183 -8.01 4.36 2.76
N ARG A 184 -7.56 5.58 3.10
CA ARG A 184 -7.75 6.79 2.28
C ARG A 184 -7.26 6.65 0.84
N GLN A 185 -6.17 5.92 0.61
CA GLN A 185 -5.63 5.72 -0.73
C GLN A 185 -6.63 4.96 -1.63
N ILE A 186 -7.09 3.80 -1.18
CA ILE A 186 -8.04 2.97 -1.93
C ILE A 186 -9.37 3.72 -2.12
N TYR A 187 -9.83 4.47 -1.12
CA TYR A 187 -11.02 5.32 -1.27
C TYR A 187 -10.89 6.34 -2.41
N ARG A 188 -9.71 6.96 -2.58
CA ARG A 188 -9.47 7.88 -3.71
C ARG A 188 -9.51 7.14 -5.04
N ASP A 189 -8.96 5.94 -5.12
CA ASP A 189 -8.95 5.14 -6.34
C ASP A 189 -10.39 4.72 -6.72
N LEU A 190 -11.19 4.31 -5.73
CA LEU A 190 -12.61 3.99 -5.91
C LEU A 190 -13.43 5.21 -6.37
N SER A 191 -13.08 6.43 -5.93
CA SER A 191 -13.79 7.66 -6.30
C SER A 191 -13.69 8.04 -7.77
N VAL A 192 -12.64 7.57 -8.45
CA VAL A 192 -12.43 7.76 -9.89
C VAL A 192 -12.71 6.49 -10.70
N GLY A 193 -13.09 5.40 -10.01
CA GLY A 193 -13.45 4.13 -10.61
C GLY A 193 -14.63 4.26 -11.57
N THR A 194 -14.51 3.61 -12.72
CA THR A 194 -15.58 3.61 -13.74
C THR A 194 -16.43 2.35 -13.69
N ASP A 195 -15.93 1.26 -13.09
CA ASP A 195 -16.69 0.02 -12.98
C ASP A 195 -17.82 0.13 -11.95
N PRO A 196 -18.96 -0.56 -12.16
CA PRO A 196 -20.12 -0.45 -11.28
C PRO A 196 -19.86 -0.88 -9.84
N LEU A 197 -18.99 -1.87 -9.62
CA LEU A 197 -18.69 -2.39 -8.28
C LEU A 197 -17.91 -1.36 -7.47
N SER A 198 -16.84 -0.78 -8.02
CA SER A 198 -16.06 0.27 -7.39
C SER A 198 -16.92 1.48 -7.02
N ARG A 199 -17.86 1.88 -7.89
CA ARG A 199 -18.79 2.97 -7.60
C ARG A 199 -19.71 2.65 -6.43
N ARG A 200 -20.27 1.44 -6.38
CA ARG A 200 -21.12 1.01 -5.25
C ARG A 200 -20.33 0.96 -3.94
N ILE A 201 -19.10 0.45 -3.96
CA ILE A 201 -18.22 0.46 -2.78
C ILE A 201 -17.92 1.91 -2.36
N TYR A 202 -17.57 2.77 -3.30
CA TYR A 202 -17.31 4.19 -3.06
C TYR A 202 -18.51 4.88 -2.41
N GLU A 203 -19.72 4.73 -2.97
CA GLU A 203 -20.94 5.34 -2.44
C GLU A 203 -21.21 4.91 -0.99
N GLN A 204 -21.02 3.63 -0.67
CA GLN A 204 -21.18 3.12 0.70
C GLN A 204 -20.19 3.75 1.67
N LEU A 205 -18.91 3.85 1.26
CA LEU A 205 -17.86 4.47 2.07
C LEU A 205 -18.07 5.97 2.22
N HIS A 206 -18.49 6.64 1.15
CA HIS A 206 -18.74 8.08 1.13
C HIS A 206 -19.87 8.49 2.09
N ASN A 207 -20.91 7.67 2.18
CA ASN A 207 -22.02 7.86 3.12
C ASN A 207 -21.65 7.52 4.57
N ASN A 208 -20.55 6.79 4.80
CA ASN A 208 -20.12 6.32 6.13
C ASN A 208 -18.62 6.59 6.38
N PRO A 209 -18.15 7.85 6.35
CA PRO A 209 -16.73 8.17 6.41
C PRO A 209 -16.06 7.76 7.73
N VAL A 210 -16.83 7.60 8.81
CA VAL A 210 -16.33 7.13 10.12
C VAL A 210 -15.79 5.69 10.07
N ASN A 211 -16.20 4.90 9.08
CA ASN A 211 -15.75 3.51 8.93
C ASN A 211 -14.36 3.40 8.28
N MET A 212 -13.78 4.52 7.81
CA MET A 212 -12.43 4.54 7.26
C MET A 212 -11.39 4.14 8.32
N ALA A 213 -10.40 3.37 7.90
CA ALA A 213 -9.24 3.02 8.72
C ALA A 213 -8.09 3.97 8.40
N ASP A 214 -7.34 4.38 9.43
CA ASP A 214 -6.19 5.28 9.24
C ASP A 214 -5.05 4.58 8.50
N ASN A 215 -4.86 3.29 8.77
CA ASN A 215 -3.87 2.45 8.12
C ASN A 215 -4.36 0.99 7.99
N ARG A 216 -3.59 0.18 7.25
CA ARG A 216 -3.93 -1.22 6.96
C ARG A 216 -4.05 -2.07 8.22
N GLN A 217 -3.17 -1.86 9.20
CA GLN A 217 -3.14 -2.66 10.43
C GLN A 217 -4.44 -2.47 11.24
N ILE A 218 -4.88 -1.23 11.40
CA ILE A 218 -6.17 -0.90 12.04
C ILE A 218 -7.33 -1.53 11.26
N GLY A 219 -7.30 -1.49 9.93
CA GLY A 219 -8.31 -2.13 9.09
C GLY A 219 -8.42 -3.63 9.30
N ILE A 220 -7.28 -4.32 9.38
CA ILE A 220 -7.21 -5.77 9.67
C ILE A 220 -7.74 -6.05 11.08
N GLU A 221 -7.29 -5.30 12.08
CA GLU A 221 -7.73 -5.48 13.47
C GLU A 221 -9.24 -5.29 13.63
N ARG A 222 -9.82 -4.29 12.96
CA ARG A 222 -11.28 -4.11 12.93
C ARG A 222 -11.96 -5.31 12.26
N ALA A 223 -11.48 -5.76 11.10
CA ALA A 223 -12.08 -6.89 10.39
C ALA A 223 -12.07 -8.21 11.18
N LEU A 224 -11.08 -8.39 12.05
CA LEU A 224 -10.95 -9.56 12.92
C LEU A 224 -11.84 -9.48 14.15
N ASN A 225 -12.00 -8.29 14.75
CA ASN A 225 -12.58 -8.13 16.08
C ASN A 225 -13.99 -7.53 16.09
N THR A 226 -14.43 -6.89 15.00
CA THR A 226 -15.71 -6.17 14.95
C THR A 226 -16.50 -6.53 13.69
N PRO A 227 -17.77 -6.08 13.57
CA PRO A 227 -18.61 -6.24 12.38
C PRO A 227 -18.12 -5.35 11.26
N TYR A 228 -16.96 -5.71 10.72
CA TYR A 228 -16.24 -4.87 9.78
C TYR A 228 -15.72 -5.68 8.61
N ALA A 229 -16.00 -5.20 7.41
CA ALA A 229 -15.41 -5.68 6.18
C ALA A 229 -14.40 -4.66 5.70
N PHE A 230 -13.12 -5.06 5.67
CA PHE A 230 -12.04 -4.20 5.24
C PHE A 230 -11.73 -4.42 3.76
N ILE A 231 -12.07 -3.43 2.94
CA ILE A 231 -11.73 -3.41 1.52
C ILE A 231 -10.24 -3.07 1.38
N GLN A 232 -9.49 -3.99 0.76
CA GLN A 232 -8.06 -3.85 0.52
C GLN A 232 -7.67 -4.34 -0.86
N VAL A 233 -6.49 -3.90 -1.31
CA VAL A 233 -5.84 -4.47 -2.49
C VAL A 233 -5.12 -5.75 -2.08
N ASN A 234 -5.39 -6.83 -2.80
CA ASN A 234 -4.62 -8.05 -2.76
C ASN A 234 -3.67 -8.10 -3.96
N LEU A 235 -2.46 -8.60 -3.76
CA LEU A 235 -1.43 -8.67 -4.79
C LEU A 235 -1.19 -10.13 -5.17
N SER A 236 -1.18 -10.41 -6.47
CA SER A 236 -0.82 -11.70 -7.04
C SER A 236 0.31 -11.53 -8.04
N VAL A 237 1.23 -12.49 -8.08
CA VAL A 237 2.34 -12.48 -9.04
C VAL A 237 1.79 -12.80 -10.42
N ILE A 238 2.16 -11.99 -11.42
CA ILE A 238 1.85 -12.29 -12.82
C ILE A 238 2.82 -13.39 -13.28
N ALA A 239 2.31 -14.59 -13.50
CA ALA A 239 3.08 -15.61 -14.21
C ALA A 239 3.11 -15.22 -15.69
N MET A 240 4.21 -14.62 -16.17
CA MET A 240 4.38 -14.41 -17.60
C MET A 240 4.60 -15.79 -18.26
N PRO A 241 3.83 -16.14 -19.30
CA PRO A 241 4.12 -17.34 -20.08
C PRO A 241 5.50 -17.15 -20.72
N MET A 242 6.45 -18.00 -20.33
CA MET A 242 7.73 -18.16 -21.03
C MET A 242 7.42 -18.75 -22.42
N ASN A 243 7.16 -17.87 -23.38
CA ASN A 243 7.22 -18.28 -24.77
C ASN A 243 8.68 -18.62 -25.05
N HIS A 244 8.94 -19.89 -25.35
CA HIS A 244 10.22 -20.35 -25.85
C HIS A 244 10.66 -19.45 -27.00
N ILE A 245 11.74 -18.70 -26.76
CA ILE A 245 12.51 -18.08 -27.83
C ILE A 245 13.50 -19.17 -28.24
N ASP A 246 13.19 -19.84 -29.35
CA ASP A 246 14.13 -20.70 -30.08
C ASP A 246 15.27 -19.86 -30.71
#